data_AF-A0A7V5V356-F1
#
_entry.id   AF-A0A7V5V356-F1
#
_cell.length_a   1.000
_cell.length_b   1.000
_cell.length_c   1.000
_cell.angle_alpha   90.00
_cell.angle_beta   90.00
_cell.angle_gamma   90.00
#
_symmetry.space_group_name_H-M   'P 1'
#
loop_
_entity.id
_entity.type
_entity.pdbx_description
1 polymer ?
#
loop_
_entity_poly.entity_id
_entity_poly.type
_entity_poly.pdbx_seq_one_letter_code
_entity_poly.pdbx_strand_id
1 'polypeptide(L)'
;MKFLASIKKLMRLSVISKELSKQESEQLQLAISTLMIEMIRADFIELQKEKKIMHDVLTASMDLSEKEADLLIENAEINSDFTISLQSHTAVINNYLSPNEKQTLLKNLWILANIDDELHKLEFNMLNEVATLLGFNAAQLKQICAL
;
A
#
# COMPACT_ATOMS: atom_id res chain seq x y z
N MET A 1 0.97 21.24 -2.32
CA MET A 1 -0.49 21.27 -2.63
C MET A 1 -0.90 20.68 -4.00
N LYS A 2 0.03 20.21 -4.85
CA LYS A 2 -0.31 19.49 -6.13
C LYS A 2 -0.48 17.97 -5.97
N PHE A 3 0.04 17.42 -4.87
CA PHE A 3 0.05 15.99 -4.51
C PHE A 3 -1.37 15.40 -4.38
N LEU A 4 -2.20 15.99 -3.51
CA LEU A 4 -3.58 15.56 -3.27
C LEU A 4 -4.48 15.63 -4.51
N ALA A 5 -4.21 16.54 -5.44
CA ALA A 5 -4.98 16.69 -6.67
C ALA A 5 -4.68 15.58 -7.71
N SER A 6 -3.42 15.14 -7.79
CA SER A 6 -3.01 14.01 -8.65
C SER A 6 -3.52 12.69 -8.09
N ILE A 7 -3.45 12.52 -6.76
CA ILE A 7 -3.99 11.39 -5.98
C ILE A 7 -5.50 11.25 -6.17
N LYS A 8 -6.28 12.34 -6.05
CA LYS A 8 -7.73 12.36 -6.36
C LYS A 8 -8.06 11.96 -7.79
N LYS A 9 -7.20 12.29 -8.76
CA LYS A 9 -7.43 12.02 -10.18
C LYS A 9 -7.05 10.59 -10.57
N LEU A 10 -6.03 10.01 -9.93
CA LEU A 10 -5.58 8.64 -10.16
C LEU A 10 -6.53 7.60 -9.54
N MET A 11 -7.13 7.91 -8.39
CA MET A 11 -7.94 6.96 -7.61
C MET A 11 -9.41 6.82 -8.05
N ARG A 12 -9.88 7.64 -8.99
CA ARG A 12 -11.18 7.39 -9.64
C ARG A 12 -11.15 6.21 -10.63
N LEU A 13 -9.99 5.58 -10.87
CA LEU A 13 -9.81 4.62 -11.97
C LEU A 13 -9.72 3.14 -11.58
N SER A 14 -9.71 2.76 -10.30
CA SER A 14 -9.67 1.35 -9.90
C SER A 14 -10.97 0.94 -9.21
N VAL A 15 -11.99 0.70 -10.03
CA VAL A 15 -13.10 -0.18 -9.65
C VAL A 15 -12.48 -1.56 -9.45
N ILE A 16 -12.59 -2.10 -8.23
CA ILE A 16 -12.23 -3.49 -7.94
C ILE A 16 -12.92 -4.36 -8.99
N SER A 17 -12.14 -5.00 -9.86
CA SER A 17 -12.68 -5.71 -11.04
C SER A 17 -13.50 -6.96 -10.71
N LYS A 18 -13.51 -7.37 -9.44
CA LYS A 18 -14.21 -8.54 -8.89
C LYS A 18 -15.15 -8.08 -7.77
N GLU A 19 -16.42 -8.48 -7.81
CA GLU A 19 -17.32 -8.30 -6.66
C GLU A 19 -16.81 -9.14 -5.48
N LEU A 20 -16.28 -8.47 -4.45
CA LEU A 20 -15.84 -9.09 -3.22
C LEU A 20 -17.01 -9.14 -2.23
N SER A 21 -17.13 -10.25 -1.50
CA SER A 21 -17.94 -10.25 -0.28
C SER A 21 -17.35 -9.26 0.73
N LYS A 22 -18.18 -8.84 1.70
CA LYS A 22 -17.73 -7.94 2.77
C LYS A 22 -16.48 -8.47 3.50
N GLN A 23 -16.45 -9.76 3.79
CA GLN A 23 -15.33 -10.41 4.47
C GLN A 23 -14.06 -10.43 3.61
N GLU A 24 -14.16 -10.70 2.31
CA GLU A 24 -13.01 -10.67 1.40
C GLU A 24 -12.47 -9.25 1.24
N SER A 25 -13.35 -8.25 1.19
CA SER A 25 -12.97 -6.84 1.17
C SER A 25 -12.21 -6.44 2.44
N GLU A 26 -12.73 -6.77 3.62
CA GLU A 26 -12.07 -6.49 4.90
C GLU A 26 -10.70 -7.18 4.99
N GLN A 27 -10.60 -8.44 4.53
CA GLN A 27 -9.34 -9.19 4.50
C GLN A 27 -8.31 -8.52 3.58
N LEU A 28 -8.73 -8.08 2.39
CA LEU A 28 -7.87 -7.40 1.42
C LEU A 28 -7.42 -6.04 1.96
N GLN A 29 -8.34 -5.25 2.52
CA GLN A 29 -8.04 -3.94 3.12
C GLN A 29 -7.03 -4.08 4.26
N LEU A 30 -7.19 -5.08 5.12
CA LEU A 30 -6.25 -5.37 6.19
C LEU A 30 -4.87 -5.77 5.65
N ALA A 31 -4.81 -6.69 4.66
CA ALA A 31 -3.54 -7.12 4.08
C ALA A 31 -2.78 -5.97 3.40
N ILE A 32 -3.47 -5.12 2.65
CA ILE A 32 -2.87 -3.93 2.03
C ILE A 32 -2.36 -2.95 3.09
N SER A 33 -3.16 -2.70 4.12
CA SER A 33 -2.80 -1.74 5.17
C SER A 33 -1.64 -2.24 6.02
N THR A 34 -1.59 -3.54 6.35
CA THR A 34 -0.46 -4.13 7.06
C THR A 34 0.82 -4.06 6.22
N LEU A 35 0.74 -4.30 4.90
CA LEU A 35 1.88 -4.14 4.00
C LEU A 35 2.39 -2.68 3.96
N MET A 36 1.49 -1.70 4.02
CA MET A 36 1.87 -0.28 4.13
C MET A 36 2.57 0.03 5.46
N ILE A 37 2.07 -0.50 6.58
CA ILE A 37 2.73 -0.35 7.89
C ILE A 37 4.13 -0.97 7.89
N GLU A 38 4.30 -2.15 7.31
CA GLU A 38 5.61 -2.79 7.22
C GLU A 38 6.58 -1.95 6.38
N MET A 39 6.10 -1.28 5.31
CA MET A 39 6.90 -0.39 4.48
C MET A 39 7.38 0.83 5.27
N ILE A 40 6.45 1.49 5.96
CA ILE A 40 6.69 2.65 6.83
C ILE A 40 7.70 2.29 7.95
N ARG A 41 7.62 1.07 8.49
CA ARG A 41 8.51 0.62 9.58
C ARG A 41 9.88 0.12 9.10
N ALA A 42 10.14 0.05 7.79
CA ALA A 42 11.32 -0.62 7.26
C ALA A 42 12.65 0.01 7.70
N ASP A 43 12.67 1.32 7.96
CA ASP A 43 13.87 2.05 8.39
C ASP A 43 13.88 2.45 9.87
N PHE A 44 12.74 2.32 10.57
CA PHE A 44 12.50 2.68 11.98
C PHE A 44 12.64 4.18 12.34
N ILE A 45 12.56 5.11 11.38
CA ILE A 45 12.96 6.52 11.63
C ILE A 45 11.77 7.51 11.61
N GLU A 46 10.71 7.38 10.78
CA GLU A 46 9.71 8.48 10.59
C GLU A 46 8.19 8.15 10.54
N LEU A 47 7.65 7.51 11.57
CA LEU A 47 6.25 7.03 11.56
C LEU A 47 5.11 8.07 11.39
N GLN A 48 5.25 9.33 11.82
CA GLN A 48 4.08 10.23 11.95
C GLN A 48 3.63 10.87 10.64
N LYS A 49 4.57 11.26 9.77
CA LYS A 49 4.25 11.90 8.49
C LYS A 49 3.69 10.87 7.50
N GLU A 50 4.30 9.70 7.49
CA GLU A 50 3.89 8.53 6.71
C GLU A 50 2.49 8.05 7.08
N LYS A 51 2.16 7.93 8.38
CA LYS A 51 0.81 7.54 8.81
C LYS A 51 -0.28 8.48 8.31
N LYS A 52 -0.02 9.80 8.27
CA LYS A 52 -0.97 10.75 7.71
C LYS A 52 -1.18 10.54 6.21
N ILE A 53 -0.12 10.27 5.46
CA ILE A 53 -0.22 10.00 4.02
C ILE A 53 -0.91 8.65 3.78
N MET A 54 -0.63 7.64 4.61
CA MET A 54 -1.32 6.37 4.58
C MET A 54 -2.82 6.56 4.81
N HIS A 55 -3.22 7.37 5.79
CA HIS A 55 -4.62 7.71 6.03
C HIS A 55 -5.29 8.34 4.81
N ASP A 56 -4.65 9.37 4.21
CA ASP A 56 -5.12 10.00 2.98
C ASP A 56 -5.24 9.01 1.80
N VAL A 57 -4.32 8.03 1.71
CA VAL A 57 -4.34 6.98 0.70
C VAL A 57 -5.48 6.00 0.95
N LEU A 58 -5.70 5.56 2.20
CA LEU A 58 -6.73 4.58 2.55
C LEU A 58 -8.14 5.15 2.35
N THR A 59 -8.42 6.34 2.88
CA THR A 59 -9.73 7.01 2.71
C THR A 59 -10.07 7.19 1.23
N ALA A 60 -9.09 7.53 0.41
CA ALA A 60 -9.30 7.76 -1.02
C ALA A 60 -9.32 6.48 -1.88
N SER A 61 -8.62 5.41 -1.48
CA SER A 61 -8.51 4.17 -2.28
C SER A 61 -9.51 3.09 -1.90
N MET A 62 -10.05 3.12 -0.68
CA MET A 62 -10.88 2.05 -0.13
C MET A 62 -12.30 2.48 0.24
N ASP A 63 -12.69 3.72 -0.12
CA ASP A 63 -14.01 4.30 0.19
C ASP A 63 -14.34 4.26 1.68
N LEU A 64 -13.34 4.58 2.52
CA LEU A 64 -13.45 4.58 3.98
C LEU A 64 -13.67 6.00 4.50
N SER A 65 -14.51 6.13 5.53
CA SER A 65 -14.55 7.34 6.34
C SER A 65 -13.25 7.52 7.13
N GLU A 66 -12.98 8.75 7.58
CA GLU A 66 -11.82 9.08 8.41
C GLU A 66 -11.65 8.12 9.60
N LYS A 67 -12.76 7.79 10.28
CA LYS A 67 -12.76 6.88 11.44
C LYS A 67 -12.50 5.43 11.06
N GLU A 68 -13.01 4.99 9.91
CA GLU A 68 -12.76 3.62 9.42
C GLU A 68 -11.30 3.47 8.99
N ALA A 69 -10.71 4.49 8.38
CA ALA A 69 -9.29 4.52 8.05
C ALA A 69 -8.42 4.50 9.32
N ASP A 70 -8.74 5.31 10.34
CA ASP A 70 -8.04 5.28 11.64
C ASP A 70 -8.06 3.88 12.27
N LEU A 71 -9.23 3.25 12.32
CA LEU A 71 -9.40 1.92 12.89
C LEU A 71 -8.66 0.85 12.07
N LEU A 72 -8.66 0.98 10.74
CA LEU A 72 -7.94 0.07 9.86
C LEU A 72 -6.41 0.19 10.04
N ILE A 73 -5.90 1.40 10.22
CA ILE A 73 -4.49 1.66 10.54
C ILE A 73 -4.11 1.00 11.88
N GLU A 74 -4.93 1.18 12.92
CA GLU A 74 -4.70 0.55 14.22
C GLU A 74 -4.66 -1.00 14.10
N ASN A 75 -5.64 -1.58 13.41
CA ASN A 75 -5.68 -3.02 13.16
C ASN A 75 -4.47 -3.50 12.34
N ALA A 76 -4.03 -2.72 11.36
CA ALA A 76 -2.87 -3.02 10.54
C ALA A 76 -1.56 -2.99 11.34
N GLU A 77 -1.43 -2.06 12.29
CA GLU A 77 -0.30 -1.98 13.22
C GLU A 77 -0.24 -3.20 14.12
N ILE A 78 -1.37 -3.56 14.73
CA ILE A 78 -1.49 -4.77 15.55
C ILE A 78 -1.12 -6.00 14.71
N ASN A 79 -1.69 -6.13 13.51
CA ASN A 79 -1.41 -7.28 12.65
C ASN A 79 0.06 -7.33 12.21
N SER A 80 0.70 -6.19 11.95
CA SER A 80 2.14 -6.10 11.64
C SER A 80 2.99 -6.63 12.78
N ASP A 81 2.62 -6.37 14.04
CA ASP A 81 3.35 -6.85 15.21
C ASP A 81 3.33 -8.39 15.36
N PHE A 82 2.32 -9.05 14.80
CA PHE A 82 2.14 -10.51 14.86
C PHE A 82 2.37 -11.24 13.52
N THR A 83 2.67 -10.49 12.46
CA THR A 83 2.90 -11.06 11.13
C THR A 83 4.28 -11.72 11.07
N ILE A 84 4.32 -12.93 10.51
CA ILE A 84 5.57 -13.69 10.36
C ILE A 84 6.33 -13.25 9.10
N SER A 85 5.62 -12.88 8.01
CA SER A 85 6.27 -12.53 6.75
C SER A 85 5.39 -11.80 5.71
N LEU A 86 6.04 -11.01 4.83
CA LEU A 86 5.43 -10.30 3.68
C LEU A 86 4.68 -11.21 2.69
N GLN A 87 5.10 -12.48 2.60
CA GLN A 87 4.50 -13.47 1.71
C GLN A 87 3.03 -13.73 2.06
N SER A 88 2.66 -13.63 3.35
CA SER A 88 1.28 -13.85 3.79
C SER A 88 0.32 -12.77 3.26
N HIS A 89 0.70 -11.49 3.38
CA HIS A 89 -0.08 -10.36 2.89
C HIS A 89 -0.10 -10.31 1.37
N THR A 90 1.05 -10.50 0.72
CA THR A 90 1.14 -10.50 -0.74
C THR A 90 0.39 -11.66 -1.37
N ALA A 91 0.25 -12.82 -0.71
CA ALA A 91 -0.61 -13.91 -1.17
C ALA A 91 -2.09 -13.51 -1.19
N VAL A 92 -2.59 -12.86 -0.12
CA VAL A 92 -3.96 -12.33 -0.06
C VAL A 92 -4.18 -11.31 -1.18
N ILE A 93 -3.26 -10.36 -1.34
CA ILE A 93 -3.32 -9.34 -2.39
C ILE A 93 -3.32 -9.99 -3.78
N ASN A 94 -2.49 -11.00 -3.99
CA ASN A 94 -2.40 -11.72 -5.26
C ASN A 94 -3.69 -12.44 -5.64
N ASN A 95 -4.46 -12.90 -4.65
CA ASN A 95 -5.73 -13.62 -4.87
C ASN A 95 -6.87 -12.70 -5.29
N TYR A 96 -6.87 -11.44 -4.86
CA TYR A 96 -7.99 -10.52 -5.08
C TYR A 96 -7.70 -9.41 -6.09
N LEU A 97 -6.45 -8.96 -6.22
CA LEU A 97 -6.10 -7.89 -7.15
C LEU A 97 -5.71 -8.42 -8.54
N SER A 98 -6.19 -7.74 -9.56
CA SER A 98 -5.74 -7.82 -10.94
C SER A 98 -4.34 -7.20 -11.11
N PRO A 99 -3.64 -7.48 -12.23
CA PRO A 99 -2.34 -6.87 -12.50
C PRO A 99 -2.34 -5.34 -12.51
N ASN A 100 -3.42 -4.68 -12.96
CA ASN A 100 -3.51 -3.21 -12.98
C ASN A 100 -3.71 -2.64 -11.58
N GLU A 101 -4.47 -3.31 -10.73
CA GLU A 101 -4.65 -2.91 -9.33
C GLU A 101 -3.34 -3.10 -8.55
N LYS A 102 -2.58 -4.18 -8.79
CA LYS A 102 -1.25 -4.37 -8.18
C LYS A 102 -0.24 -3.30 -8.60
N GLN A 103 -0.26 -2.85 -9.86
CA GLN A 103 0.56 -1.71 -10.30
C GLN A 103 0.17 -0.43 -9.54
N THR A 104 -1.12 -0.22 -9.29
CA THR A 104 -1.60 0.93 -8.53
C THR A 104 -1.14 0.86 -7.08
N LEU A 105 -1.22 -0.32 -6.46
CA LEU A 105 -0.67 -0.57 -5.12
C LEU A 105 0.83 -0.26 -5.06
N LEU A 106 1.62 -0.73 -6.02
CA LEU A 106 3.06 -0.45 -6.07
C LEU A 106 3.37 1.05 -6.19
N LYS A 107 2.56 1.81 -6.95
CA LYS A 107 2.69 3.28 -6.98
C LYS A 107 2.40 3.91 -5.63
N ASN A 108 1.38 3.43 -4.93
CA ASN A 108 1.03 3.95 -3.60
C ASN A 108 2.13 3.64 -2.58
N LEU A 109 2.69 2.43 -2.60
CA LEU A 109 3.83 2.05 -1.75
C LEU A 109 5.07 2.89 -2.06
N TRP A 110 5.35 3.15 -3.33
CA TRP A 110 6.43 4.06 -3.74
C TRP A 110 6.23 5.48 -3.19
N ILE A 111 5.01 6.02 -3.30
CA ILE A 111 4.68 7.35 -2.78
C ILE A 111 4.84 7.41 -1.26
N LEU A 112 4.45 6.34 -0.55
CA LEU A 112 4.61 6.24 0.91
C LEU A 112 6.07 6.14 1.33
N ALA A 113 6.90 5.43 0.56
CA ALA A 113 8.32 5.26 0.86
C ALA A 113 9.21 6.43 0.40
N ASN A 114 8.72 7.34 -0.45
CA ASN A 114 9.52 8.44 -1.02
C ASN A 114 8.81 9.79 -0.83
N ILE A 115 8.53 10.16 0.42
CA ILE A 115 7.72 11.34 0.77
C ILE A 115 8.51 12.66 0.62
N ASP A 116 9.81 12.65 0.88
CA ASP A 116 10.69 13.84 0.83
C ASP A 116 11.84 13.73 -0.19
N ASP A 117 11.65 12.90 -1.23
CA ASP A 117 12.75 12.47 -2.14
C ASP A 117 13.89 11.74 -1.40
N GLU A 118 13.62 11.29 -0.18
CA GLU A 118 14.49 10.44 0.63
C GLU A 118 13.89 9.04 0.65
N LEU A 119 14.44 8.15 -0.20
CA LEU A 119 14.17 6.72 -0.12
C LEU A 119 15.41 6.01 0.41
N HIS A 120 15.31 5.45 1.60
CA HIS A 120 16.38 4.69 2.21
C HIS A 120 16.56 3.33 1.53
N LYS A 121 17.78 2.78 1.66
CA LYS A 121 18.14 1.48 1.08
C LYS A 121 17.22 0.35 1.54
N LEU A 122 16.76 0.39 2.79
CA LEU A 122 15.89 -0.64 3.36
C LEU A 122 14.50 -0.62 2.71
N GLU A 123 13.91 0.57 2.56
CA GLU A 123 12.62 0.77 1.89
C GLU A 123 12.69 0.41 0.41
N PHE A 124 13.77 0.82 -0.29
CA PHE A 124 13.99 0.42 -1.68
C PHE A 124 14.10 -1.10 -1.83
N ASN A 125 14.85 -1.77 -0.95
CA ASN A 125 14.97 -3.23 -0.98
C ASN A 125 13.61 -3.89 -0.73
N MET A 126 12.86 -3.41 0.25
CA MET A 126 11.53 -3.91 0.57
C MET A 126 10.56 -3.72 -0.60
N LEU A 127 10.57 -2.56 -1.26
CA LEU A 127 9.72 -2.32 -2.42
C LEU A 127 10.04 -3.27 -3.58
N ASN A 128 11.32 -3.58 -3.81
CA ASN A 128 11.72 -4.58 -4.81
C ASN A 128 11.25 -5.99 -4.43
N GLU A 129 11.32 -6.36 -3.15
CA GLU A 129 10.81 -7.64 -2.65
C GLU A 129 9.29 -7.74 -2.86
N VAL A 130 8.55 -6.71 -2.45
CA VAL A 130 7.09 -6.64 -2.63
C VAL A 130 6.71 -6.70 -4.11
N ALA A 131 7.41 -5.96 -4.98
CA ALA A 131 7.18 -6.01 -6.42
C ALA A 131 7.35 -7.44 -6.97
N THR A 132 8.42 -8.12 -6.55
CA THR A 132 8.69 -9.51 -6.94
C THR A 132 7.57 -10.44 -6.48
N LEU A 133 7.12 -10.31 -5.23
CA LEU A 133 6.02 -11.09 -4.66
C LEU A 133 4.67 -10.82 -5.35
N LEU A 134 4.47 -9.61 -5.87
CA LEU A 134 3.28 -9.24 -6.64
C LEU A 134 3.38 -9.60 -8.14
N GLY A 135 4.49 -10.22 -8.56
CA GLY A 135 4.70 -10.70 -9.93
C GLY A 135 5.31 -9.68 -10.89
N PHE A 136 5.97 -8.64 -10.38
CA PHE A 136 6.65 -7.62 -11.17
C PHE A 136 8.17 -7.72 -11.02
N ASN A 137 8.89 -7.61 -12.13
CA ASN A 137 10.35 -7.51 -12.11
C ASN A 137 10.82 -6.06 -11.94
N ALA A 138 12.13 -5.89 -11.72
CA ALA A 138 12.75 -4.57 -11.51
C ALA A 138 12.52 -3.59 -12.68
N ALA A 139 12.46 -4.07 -13.93
CA ALA A 139 12.23 -3.20 -15.08
C ALA A 139 10.79 -2.66 -15.10
N GLN A 140 9.82 -3.51 -14.77
CA GLN A 140 8.42 -3.10 -14.62
C GLN A 140 8.24 -2.15 -13.43
N LEU A 141 8.88 -2.43 -12.29
CA LEU A 141 8.82 -1.56 -11.12
C LEU A 141 9.31 -0.15 -11.44
N LYS A 142 10.44 -0.01 -12.17
CA LYS A 142 10.94 1.30 -12.60
C LYS A 142 9.92 2.06 -13.46
N GLN A 143 9.30 1.39 -14.42
CA GLN A 143 8.25 2.00 -15.25
C GLN A 143 7.03 2.44 -14.44
N ILE A 144 6.65 1.64 -13.44
CA ILE A 144 5.50 1.91 -12.56
C ILE A 144 5.76 3.15 -11.70
N CYS A 145 6.94 3.24 -11.09
CA CYS A 145 7.32 4.30 -10.16
C CYS A 145 7.86 5.57 -10.86
N ALA A 146 7.99 5.56 -12.20
CA ALA A 146 8.63 6.61 -12.99
C ALA A 146 10.06 6.94 -12.53
N LEU A 147 10.80 5.89 -12.15
CA LEU A 147 12.21 5.90 -11.75
C LEU A 147 13.17 5.89 -12.96
#